data_AF-A0A968PWA6-F1
#
_entry.id   AF-A0A968PWA6-F1
#
_cell.length_a   1.000
_cell.length_b   1.000
_cell.length_c   1.000
_cell.angle_alpha   90.00
_cell.angle_beta   90.00
_cell.angle_gamma   90.00
#
_symmetry.space_group_name_H-M   'P 1'
#
loop_
_entity.id
_entity.type
_entity.pdbx_description
1 polymer ?
#
loop_
_entity_poly.entity_id
_entity_poly.type
_entity_poly.pdbx_seq_one_letter_code
_entity_poly.pdbx_strand_id
1 'polypeptide(L)'
;MCEDEPLGESLKERTRNYGDRKKEIDFWLVEQPAFLEAPEMAEVKRQCPQPTAAIVSTDPHVVRWLKLRLEFVATGEFIAPSETIPDPLASMVISRA
;
A
#
# COMPACT_ATOMS: atom_id res chain seq x y z
N MET A 1 -12.46 -1.20 1.23
CA MET A 1 -11.17 -1.84 0.89
C MET A 1 -10.51 -2.43 2.12
N CYS A 2 -10.18 -1.67 3.17
CA CYS A 2 -9.50 -2.21 4.36
C CYS A 2 -10.35 -3.22 5.15
N GLU A 3 -11.67 -3.07 5.12
CA GLU A 3 -12.63 -3.99 5.75
C GLU A 3 -13.09 -5.13 4.82
N ASP A 4 -12.50 -5.26 3.63
CA ASP A 4 -12.93 -6.24 2.62
C ASP A 4 -12.33 -7.62 2.90
N GLU A 5 -13.18 -8.58 3.29
CA GLU A 5 -12.80 -9.94 3.70
C GLU A 5 -11.85 -10.64 2.69
N PRO A 6 -12.12 -10.66 1.36
CA PRO A 6 -11.27 -11.33 0.38
C PRO A 6 -9.86 -10.73 0.29
N LEU A 7 -9.72 -9.41 0.47
CA LEU A 7 -8.41 -8.75 0.52
C LEU A 7 -7.68 -9.09 1.82
N GLY A 8 -8.38 -9.02 2.96
CA GLY A 8 -7.84 -9.39 4.26
C GLY A 8 -7.29 -10.82 4.29
N GLU A 9 -8.06 -11.77 3.75
CA GLU A 9 -7.62 -13.17 3.61
C GLU A 9 -6.41 -13.32 2.69
N SER A 10 -6.40 -12.62 1.55
CA SER A 10 -5.29 -12.64 0.59
C SER A 10 -3.99 -12.13 1.23
N LEU A 11 -4.05 -11.06 2.02
CA LEU A 11 -2.89 -10.51 2.73
C LEU A 11 -2.44 -11.46 3.86
N LYS A 12 -3.37 -12.03 4.62
CA LYS A 12 -3.06 -13.01 5.68
C LYS A 12 -2.35 -14.25 5.13
N GLU A 13 -2.84 -14.79 4.01
CA GLU A 13 -2.21 -15.93 3.33
C GLU A 13 -0.81 -15.57 2.82
N ARG A 14 -0.63 -14.36 2.27
CA ARG A 14 0.69 -13.90 1.83
C ARG A 14 1.67 -13.79 2.99
N THR A 15 1.24 -13.26 4.13
CA THR A 15 2.07 -13.19 5.35
C THR A 15 2.51 -14.58 5.81
N ARG A 16 1.60 -15.58 5.78
CA ARG A 16 1.95 -16.98 6.06
C ARG A 16 3.00 -17.51 5.08
N ASN A 17 2.80 -17.30 3.78
CA ASN A 17 3.75 -17.75 2.75
C ASN A 17 5.16 -17.17 2.94
N TYR A 18 5.27 -15.92 3.40
CA TYR A 18 6.57 -15.29 3.72
C TYR A 18 7.22 -15.97 4.92
N GLY A 19 6.46 -16.23 5.98
CA GLY A 19 6.92 -16.97 7.16
C GLY A 19 7.43 -18.37 6.82
N ASP A 20 6.67 -19.15 6.07
CA ASP A 20 7.03 -20.51 5.65
C ASP A 20 8.33 -20.54 4.82
N ARG A 21 8.58 -19.47 4.06
CA ARG A 21 9.77 -19.31 3.21
C ARG A 21 10.92 -18.58 3.89
N LYS A 22 10.77 -18.17 5.16
CA LYS A 22 11.72 -17.33 5.90
C LYS A 22 12.08 -16.04 5.14
N LYS A 23 11.12 -15.47 4.42
CA LYS A 23 11.26 -14.20 3.71
C LYS A 23 10.80 -13.07 4.64
N GLU A 24 11.57 -12.00 4.72
CA GLU A 24 11.18 -10.78 5.44
C GLU A 24 9.97 -10.12 4.77
N ILE A 25 9.04 -9.60 5.57
CA ILE A 25 7.87 -8.88 5.07
C ILE A 25 8.33 -7.60 4.37
N ASP A 26 7.94 -7.48 3.11
CA ASP A 26 8.28 -6.35 2.24
C ASP A 26 7.02 -5.69 1.68
N PHE A 27 5.88 -5.83 2.37
CA PHE A 27 4.62 -5.21 1.99
C PHE A 27 3.79 -4.76 3.20
N TRP A 28 3.04 -3.67 3.05
CA TRP A 28 2.27 -3.04 4.12
C TRP A 28 0.96 -2.46 3.60
N LEU A 29 -0.12 -2.60 4.36
CA LEU A 29 -1.35 -1.83 4.17
C LEU A 29 -1.24 -0.51 4.93
N VAL A 30 -1.36 0.61 4.22
CA VAL A 30 -1.27 1.96 4.77
C VAL A 30 -2.57 2.70 4.50
N GLU A 31 -3.30 3.04 5.56
CA GLU A 31 -4.50 3.87 5.48
C GLU A 31 -4.12 5.34 5.38
N GLN A 32 -4.83 6.10 4.53
CA GLN A 32 -4.57 7.53 4.28
C GLN A 32 -3.06 7.85 4.15
N PRO A 33 -2.37 7.23 3.18
CA PRO A 33 -0.91 7.29 3.09
C PRO A 33 -0.41 8.72 2.87
N ALA A 34 0.50 9.19 3.72
CA ALA A 34 1.05 10.54 3.63
C ALA A 34 1.83 10.78 2.34
N PHE A 35 2.48 9.74 1.77
CA PHE A 35 3.20 9.85 0.51
C PHE A 35 2.32 10.29 -0.66
N LEU A 36 0.99 10.10 -0.58
CA LEU A 36 0.07 10.50 -1.64
C LEU A 36 -0.08 12.03 -1.74
N GLU A 37 0.36 12.77 -0.71
CA GLU A 37 0.44 14.23 -0.71
C GLU A 37 1.67 14.77 -1.44
N ALA A 38 2.64 13.92 -1.78
CA ALA A 38 3.85 14.34 -2.49
C ALA A 38 3.53 14.81 -3.93
N PRO A 39 4.19 15.85 -4.45
CA PRO A 39 3.93 16.38 -5.79
C PRO A 39 4.02 15.32 -6.90
N GLU A 40 4.99 14.41 -6.82
CA GLU A 40 5.20 13.31 -7.75
C GLU A 40 4.05 12.28 -7.76
N MET A 41 3.24 12.24 -6.69
CA MET A 41 2.09 11.33 -6.57
C MET A 41 0.76 11.98 -6.96
N ALA A 42 0.77 13.25 -7.39
CA ALA A 42 -0.45 14.02 -7.65
C ALA A 42 -1.38 13.39 -8.72
N GLU A 43 -0.82 12.75 -9.75
CA GLU A 43 -1.62 12.05 -10.77
C GLU A 43 -2.29 10.81 -10.20
N VAL A 44 -1.56 9.98 -9.44
CA VAL A 44 -2.13 8.81 -8.77
C VAL A 44 -3.21 9.24 -7.79
N LYS A 45 -2.97 10.32 -7.01
CA LYS A 45 -3.95 10.86 -6.07
C LYS A 45 -5.27 11.23 -6.75
N ARG A 46 -5.23 11.86 -7.93
CA ARG A 46 -6.44 12.25 -8.68
C ARG A 46 -7.29 11.06 -9.12
N GLN A 47 -6.70 9.89 -9.31
CA GLN A 47 -7.41 8.68 -9.71
C GLN A 47 -8.10 7.97 -8.53
N CYS A 48 -7.74 8.33 -7.29
CA CYS A 48 -8.16 7.61 -6.10
C CYS A 48 -9.25 8.37 -5.31
N PRO A 49 -10.45 7.78 -5.12
CA PRO A 49 -11.47 8.33 -4.21
C PRO A 49 -10.97 8.44 -2.77
N GLN A 50 -11.38 9.47 -2.05
CA GLN A 50 -10.98 9.67 -0.65
C GLN A 50 -12.10 9.28 0.33
N PRO A 51 -11.80 8.66 1.49
CA PRO A 51 -10.47 8.28 1.96
C PRO A 51 -9.89 7.08 1.17
N THR A 52 -8.57 7.12 0.94
CA THR A 52 -7.83 6.05 0.24
C THR A 52 -6.95 5.27 1.22
N ALA A 53 -6.67 4.01 0.88
CA ALA A 53 -5.57 3.25 1.44
C ALA A 53 -4.69 2.70 0.31
N ALA A 54 -3.46 2.33 0.63
CA ALA A 54 -2.51 1.77 -0.32
C ALA A 54 -1.89 0.49 0.23
N ILE A 55 -1.53 -0.42 -0.68
CA ILE A 55 -0.62 -1.51 -0.36
C ILE A 55 0.73 -1.14 -0.97
N VAL A 56 1.72 -0.92 -0.12
CA VAL A 56 3.07 -0.53 -0.51
C VAL A 56 3.95 -1.77 -0.44
N SER A 57 4.84 -1.96 -1.42
CA SER A 57 5.85 -3.01 -1.38
C SER A 57 7.10 -2.61 -2.13
N THR A 58 8.27 -3.08 -1.67
CA THR A 58 9.53 -2.95 -2.40
C THR A 58 9.71 -4.00 -3.50
N ASP A 59 8.79 -4.97 -3.60
CA ASP A 59 8.82 -6.03 -4.62
C ASP A 59 7.70 -5.80 -5.67
N PRO A 60 8.03 -5.43 -6.92
CA PRO A 60 7.03 -5.19 -7.97
C PRO A 60 6.22 -6.45 -8.34
N HIS A 61 6.69 -7.66 -7.99
CA HIS A 61 5.89 -8.88 -8.14
C HIS A 61 4.72 -8.93 -7.16
N VAL A 62 4.86 -8.38 -5.94
CA VAL A 62 3.75 -8.24 -4.98
C VAL A 62 2.66 -7.35 -5.58
N VAL A 63 3.06 -6.18 -6.10
CA VAL A 63 2.13 -5.20 -6.67
C VAL A 63 1.37 -5.78 -7.87
N ARG A 64 2.06 -6.48 -8.77
CA ARG A 64 1.42 -7.20 -9.89
C ARG A 64 0.46 -8.29 -9.42
N TRP A 65 0.85 -9.06 -8.40
CA TRP A 65 0.01 -10.11 -7.84
C TRP A 65 -1.28 -9.56 -7.22
N LEU A 66 -1.22 -8.39 -6.58
CA LEU A 66 -2.40 -7.68 -6.04
C LEU A 66 -3.30 -7.14 -7.15
N LYS A 67 -2.72 -6.54 -8.20
CA LYS A 67 -3.49 -6.01 -9.35
C LYS A 67 -4.33 -7.08 -10.06
N LEU A 68 -3.92 -8.35 -10.02
CA LEU A 68 -4.71 -9.46 -10.57
C LEU A 68 -5.93 -9.83 -9.69
N ARG A 69 -5.97 -9.40 -8.43
CA ARG A 69 -7.04 -9.67 -7.46
C ARG A 69 -7.92 -8.46 -7.18
N LEU A 70 -7.42 -7.27 -7.50
CA LEU A 70 -8.09 -5.99 -7.28
C LEU A 70 -8.41 -5.38 -8.64
N GLU A 71 -9.69 -5.35 -8.99
CA GLU A 71 -10.15 -4.94 -10.32
C GLU A 71 -10.04 -3.42 -10.54
N PHE A 72 -10.32 -2.62 -9.52
CA PHE A 72 -10.37 -1.16 -9.61
C PHE A 72 -9.35 -0.49 -8.68
N VAL A 73 -8.07 -0.54 -9.07
CA VAL A 73 -6.97 0.12 -8.34
C VAL A 73 -6.06 0.92 -9.26
N ALA A 74 -5.60 2.07 -8.77
CA ALA A 74 -4.49 2.80 -9.38
C ALA A 74 -3.15 2.18 -8.91
N THR A 75 -2.11 2.29 -9.77
CA THR A 75 -0.75 1.85 -9.43
C THR A 75 0.23 2.97 -9.76
N GLY A 76 1.26 3.11 -8.92
CA GLY A 76 2.39 4.00 -9.15
C GLY A 76 3.62 3.50 -8.41
N GLU A 77 4.72 4.22 -8.56
CA GLU A 77 5.98 3.96 -7.89
C GLU A 77 6.63 5.29 -7.48
N PHE A 78 7.44 5.24 -6.43
CA PHE A 78 8.19 6.38 -5.92
C PHE A 78 9.47 5.88 -5.25
N ILE A 79 10.41 6.79 -4.99
CA ILE A 79 11.64 6.51 -4.24
C ILE A 79 11.54 7.21 -2.89
N ALA A 80 11.81 6.47 -1.82
CA ALA A 80 11.81 6.97 -0.45
C ALA A 80 12.90 6.25 0.38
N PRO A 81 13.43 6.86 1.46
CA PRO A 81 13.10 8.22 1.92
C PRO A 81 13.61 9.30 0.95
N SER A 82 12.85 10.38 0.81
CA SER A 82 13.17 11.58 0.02
C SER A 82 12.76 12.84 0.77
N GLU A 83 13.06 14.03 0.24
CA GLU A 83 12.63 15.31 0.82
C GLU A 83 11.10 15.45 0.88
N THR A 84 10.40 14.91 -0.12
CA THR A 84 8.94 14.96 -0.27
C THR A 84 8.22 13.78 0.37
N ILE A 85 8.91 12.63 0.50
CA ILE A 85 8.40 11.40 1.11
C ILE A 85 9.43 10.89 2.13
N PRO A 86 9.50 11.47 3.33
CA PRO A 86 10.47 11.07 4.34
C PRO A 86 10.19 9.70 4.94
N ASP A 87 8.91 9.29 5.00
CA ASP A 87 8.47 7.99 5.48
C ASP A 87 7.47 7.37 4.48
N PRO A 88 7.84 6.27 3.79
CA PRO A 88 6.97 5.62 2.80
C PRO A 88 5.73 4.94 3.42
N LEU A 89 5.71 4.72 4.73
CA LEU A 89 4.66 3.98 5.43
C LEU A 89 3.84 4.87 6.38
N ALA A 90 4.11 6.19 6.41
CA ALA A 90 3.38 7.12 7.25
C ALA A 90 1.88 7.18 6.90
N SER A 91 1.04 7.07 7.92
CA SER A 91 -0.42 7.19 7.85
C SER A 91 -0.87 8.53 8.44
N MET A 92 -1.85 9.17 7.79
CA MET A 92 -2.50 10.39 8.30
C MET A 92 -3.74 10.09 9.17
N VAL A 93 -4.04 8.82 9.44
CA VAL A 93 -5.14 8.46 10.34
C VAL A 93 -4.79 8.96 11.75
N ILE A 94 -5.59 9.90 12.26
CA ILE A 94 -5.48 10.34 13.64
C ILE A 94 -6.00 9.21 14.53
N SER A 95 -5.13 8.65 15.39
CA SER A 95 -5.58 7.75 16.45
C SER A 95 -6.54 8.52 17.35
N ARG A 96 -7.81 8.08 17.40
CA ARG A 96 -8.73 8.59 18.43
C ARG A 96 -8.18 8.15 19.79
N ALA A 97 -7.71 9.11 20.57
CA ALA A 97 -7.41 8.93 21.99
C ALA A 97 -8.67 8.57 22.78
#